data_AF-A0A938QUZ4-F1
#
_entry.id   AF-A0A938QUZ4-F1
#
_cell.length_a   1.000
_cell.length_b   1.000
_cell.length_c   1.000
_cell.angle_alpha   90.00
_cell.angle_beta   90.00
_cell.angle_gamma   90.00
#
_symmetry.space_group_name_H-M   'P 1'
#
loop_
_entity.id
_entity.type
_entity.pdbx_description
1 polymer ?
#
loop_
_entity_poly.entity_id
_entity_poly.type
_entity_poly.pdbx_seq_one_letter_code
_entity_poly.pdbx_strand_id
1 'polypeptide(L)' 'MKKSRFTEEQMVKALRDAEVAKKLGVAEQTLYVWRKRFRGQSVDEVKEMKSLVAENAKLKKLVAEQLLAIEVLKR' A
#
# COMPACT_ATOMS: atom_id res chain seq x y z
N MET A 1 5.10 -4.41 -12.35
CA MET A 1 4.66 -5.67 -11.68
C MET A 1 3.20 -5.89 -12.02
N LYS A 2 2.79 -7.11 -12.39
CA LYS A 2 1.36 -7.43 -12.54
C LYS A 2 0.66 -7.14 -11.20
N LYS A 3 -0.55 -6.57 -11.23
CA LYS A 3 -1.36 -6.39 -10.01
C LYS A 3 -1.56 -7.76 -9.38
N SER A 4 -1.22 -7.86 -8.10
CA SER A 4 -1.51 -9.07 -7.33
C SER A 4 -3.03 -9.23 -7.19
N ARG A 5 -3.49 -10.49 -7.17
CA ARG A 5 -4.87 -10.84 -6.82
C ARG A 5 -5.18 -10.55 -5.34
N PHE A 6 -4.14 -10.48 -4.51
CA PHE A 6 -4.28 -10.25 -3.07
C PHE A 6 -3.96 -8.80 -2.72
N THR A 7 -4.70 -8.26 -1.75
CA THR A 7 -4.40 -6.96 -1.12
C THR A 7 -3.17 -7.06 -0.24
N GLU A 8 -2.46 -5.95 -0.02
CA GLU A 8 -1.26 -5.93 0.84
C GLU A 8 -1.61 -6.33 2.28
N GLU A 9 -2.78 -5.94 2.75
CA GLU A 9 -3.32 -6.33 4.05
C GLU A 9 -3.52 -7.86 4.15
N GLN A 10 -4.06 -8.50 3.10
CA GLN A 10 -4.16 -9.97 3.03
C GLN A 10 -2.79 -10.64 2.98
N MET A 11 -1.82 -10.05 2.28
CA MET A 11 -0.45 -10.59 2.22
C MET A 11 0.20 -10.59 3.60
N VAL A 12 0.14 -9.47 4.32
CA VAL A 12 0.73 -9.38 5.67
C VAL A 12 -0.01 -10.25 6.67
N LYS A 13 -1.34 -10.37 6.55
CA LYS A 13 -2.11 -11.30 7.40
C LYS A 13 -1.70 -12.77 7.15
N ALA A 14 -1.54 -13.17 5.88
CA ALA A 14 -1.08 -14.51 5.53
C ALA A 14 0.36 -14.82 5.99
N LEU A 15 1.21 -13.80 6.12
CA LEU A 15 2.57 -13.97 6.67
C LEU A 15 2.58 -14.24 8.17
N ARG A 16 1.53 -13.85 8.89
CA ARG A 16 1.43 -13.94 10.36
C ARG A 16 0.53 -15.09 10.83
N ASP A 17 -0.37 -15.57 9.97
CA ASP A 17 -1.35 -16.61 10.28
C ASP A 17 -1.36 -17.69 9.18
N ALA A 18 -0.94 -18.90 9.54
CA ALA A 18 -0.86 -20.04 8.65
C ALA A 18 -2.25 -20.52 8.18
N GLU A 19 -3.30 -20.35 8.99
CA GLU A 19 -4.66 -20.67 8.56
C GLU A 19 -5.16 -19.72 7.48
N VAL A 20 -4.81 -18.44 7.59
CA VAL A 20 -5.13 -17.44 6.56
C VAL A 20 -4.40 -17.76 5.27
N ALA A 21 -3.11 -18.10 5.33
CA ALA A 21 -2.36 -18.54 4.16
C ALA A 21 -2.99 -19.77 3.48
N LYS A 22 -3.43 -20.75 4.28
CA LYS A 22 -4.12 -21.96 3.80
C LYS A 22 -5.48 -21.62 3.17
N LYS A 23 -6.30 -20.79 3.82
CA LYS A 23 -7.62 -20.34 3.32
C LYS A 23 -7.49 -19.56 2.01
N LEU A 24 -6.42 -18.78 1.85
CA LEU A 24 -6.14 -18.02 0.63
C LEU A 24 -5.51 -18.87 -0.49
N GLY A 25 -5.15 -20.13 -0.21
CA GLY A 25 -4.50 -21.03 -1.17
C GLY A 25 -3.15 -20.52 -1.65
N VAL A 26 -2.37 -19.89 -0.77
CA VAL A 26 -1.08 -19.27 -1.12
C VAL A 26 0.02 -20.30 -1.02
N ALA A 27 0.79 -20.48 -2.10
CA ALA A 27 1.95 -21.35 -2.11
C ALA A 27 3.10 -20.81 -1.24
N GLU A 28 3.90 -21.70 -0.67
CA GLU A 28 5.03 -21.33 0.22
C GLU A 28 6.04 -20.38 -0.46
N GLN A 29 6.35 -20.60 -1.74
CA GLN A 29 7.20 -19.71 -2.52
C GLN A 29 6.65 -18.28 -2.58
N THR A 30 5.33 -18.12 -2.64
CA THR A 30 4.67 -16.81 -2.65
C THR A 30 4.76 -16.15 -1.27
N LEU A 31 4.59 -16.91 -0.18
CA LEU A 31 4.82 -16.43 1.18
C LEU A 31 6.27 -15.98 1.38
N TYR A 32 7.26 -16.68 0.81
CA TYR A 32 8.66 -16.27 0.87
C TYR A 32 8.89 -14.91 0.21
N VAL A 33 8.33 -14.70 -0.98
CA VAL A 33 8.40 -13.41 -1.69
C VAL A 33 7.74 -12.28 -0.87
N TRP A 34 6.56 -12.53 -0.30
CA TRP A 34 5.89 -11.55 0.55
C TRP A 34 6.71 -11.26 1.81
N ARG A 35 7.35 -12.27 2.41
CA ARG A 35 8.19 -12.08 3.60
C ARG A 35 9.41 -11.20 3.33
N LYS A 36 9.98 -11.28 2.12
CA LYS A 36 11.03 -10.36 1.67
C LYS A 36 10.50 -8.94 1.49
N ARG A 37 9.26 -8.78 0.99
CA ARG A 37 8.63 -7.48 0.71
C ARG A 37 8.17 -6.74 1.97
N PHE A 38 7.51 -7.43 2.90
CA PHE A 38 6.88 -6.85 4.08
C PHE A 38 7.67 -7.14 5.37
N ARG A 39 8.98 -7.40 5.26
CA ARG A 39 9.82 -7.76 6.41
C ARG A 39 9.69 -6.68 7.49
N GLY A 40 9.27 -7.11 8.69
CA GLY A 40 9.11 -6.22 9.85
C GLY A 40 7.81 -5.41 9.88
N GLN A 41 7.00 -5.42 8.81
CA GLN A 41 5.79 -4.61 8.74
C GLN A 41 4.57 -5.31 9.38
N SER A 42 3.79 -4.57 10.16
CA SER A 42 2.48 -4.98 10.68
C SER A 42 1.35 -4.71 9.70
N VAL A 43 0.20 -5.37 9.90
CA VAL A 43 -1.00 -5.11 9.07
C VAL A 43 -1.45 -3.66 9.24
N ASP A 44 -1.37 -3.14 10.47
CA ASP A 44 -1.76 -1.77 10.80
C ASP A 44 -0.80 -0.74 10.17
N GLU A 45 0.51 -1.01 10.19
CA GLU A 45 1.51 -0.17 9.53
C GLU A 45 1.28 -0.10 8.01
N VAL A 46 0.93 -1.21 7.36
CA VAL A 46 0.61 -1.22 5.92
C VAL A 46 -0.66 -0.42 5.64
N LYS A 47 -1.67 -0.56 6.50
CA LYS A 47 -2.94 0.19 6.36
C LYS A 47 -2.72 1.70 6.53
N GLU A 48 -1.95 2.09 7.55
CA GLU A 48 -1.60 3.49 7.80
C GLU A 48 -0.77 4.06 6.65
N MET A 49 0.26 3.34 6.20
CA MET A 49 1.09 3.74 5.06
C MET A 49 0.25 4.01 3.81
N LYS A 50 -0.70 3.12 3.50
CA LYS A 50 -1.61 3.29 2.36
C LYS A 50 -2.50 4.53 2.50
N SER A 51 -2.98 4.81 3.71
CA SER A 51 -3.73 6.03 4.01
C SER A 51 -2.89 7.28 3.82
N LEU A 52 -1.65 7.28 4.34
CA LEU A 52 -0.71 8.40 4.19
C LEU A 52 -0.34 8.66 2.73
N VAL A 53 -0.14 7.61 1.93
CA VAL A 53 0.12 7.75 0.49
C VAL A 53 -1.07 8.38 -0.24
N ALA A 54 -2.30 7.97 0.09
CA ALA A 54 -3.50 8.55 -0.49
C ALA A 54 -3.67 10.03 -0.12
N GLU A 55 -3.45 10.37 1.14
CA GLU A 55 -3.52 11.76 1.60
C GLU A 55 -2.42 12.61 0.96
N ASN A 56 -1.19 12.09 0.87
CA ASN A 56 -0.09 12.80 0.22
C ASN A 56 -0.40 13.09 -1.27
N ALA A 57 -1.02 12.16 -1.98
CA ALA A 57 -1.45 12.37 -3.36
C ALA A 57 -2.51 13.49 -3.47
N LYS A 58 -3.49 13.50 -2.55
CA LYS A 58 -4.51 14.54 -2.48
C LYS A 58 -3.89 15.91 -2.17
N LEU A 59 -2.99 15.98 -1.20
CA LEU A 59 -2.29 17.21 -0.83
C LEU A 59 -1.44 17.74 -1.99
N LYS A 60 -0.69 16.87 -2.68
CA LYS A 60 0.08 17.26 -3.87
C LYS A 60 -0.81 17.87 -4.96
N LYS A 61 -1.98 17.28 -5.21
CA LYS A 61 -2.95 17.82 -6.17
C LYS A 61 -3.43 19.20 -5.75
N LEU A 62 -3.83 19.37 -4.49
CA LEU A 62 -4.28 20.65 -3.96
C LEU A 62 -3.21 21.74 -4.09
N VAL A 63 -1.96 21.41 -3.76
CA VAL A 63 -0.82 22.33 -3.90
C VAL A 63 -0.60 22.71 -5.37
N ALA A 64 -0.67 21.76 -6.30
CA ALA A 64 -0.53 22.05 -7.72
C ALA A 64 -1.64 22.98 -8.24
N GLU A 65 -2.89 22.77 -7.81
CA GLU A 65 -4.03 23.63 -8.14
C GLU A 65 -3.85 25.05 -7.58
N GLN A 66 -3.37 25.18 -6.34
CA GLN A 66 -3.07 26.48 -5.73
C GLN A 66 -1.94 27.20 -6.45
N LEU A 67 -0.85 26.50 -6.80
CA LEU A 67 0.26 27.07 -7.56
C LEU A 67 -0.19 27.58 -8.92
N LEU A 68 -1.05 26.82 -9.61
CA LEU A 68 -1.63 27.25 -10.88
C LEU A 68 -2.48 28.52 -10.72
N ALA A 69 -3.33 28.59 -9.69
CA ALA A 69 -4.13 29.78 -9.42
C ALA A 69 -3.26 31.02 -9.14
N ILE A 70 -2.19 30.86 -8.36
CA ILE A 70 -1.24 31.95 -8.08
C ILE A 70 -0.54 32.42 -9.36
N GLU A 71 -0.10 31.51 -10.23
CA GLU A 71 0.53 31.86 -11.50
C GLU A 71 -0.42 32.66 -12.41
N VAL A 72 -1.70 32.27 -12.48
CA VAL A 72 -2.71 33.01 -13.24
C VAL A 72 -2.94 34.41 -12.67
N LEU A 73 -2.97 34.56 -11.35
CA LEU A 73 -3.22 35.86 -10.68
C LEU A 73 -2.01 36.81 -10.72
N LYS A 74 -0.80 36.29 -10.94
CA LYS A 74 0.43 37.09 -11.02
C LYS A 74 0.74 37.61 -12.43
N ARG A 75 -0.03 37.20 -13.45
CA ARG A 75 0.04 37.72 -14.82
C ARG A 75 -0.90 38.90 -14.99
#